data_AF-A0A0E2UQ12-F1
#
_entry.id   AF-A0A0E2UQ12-F1
#
_cell.length_a   1.000
_cell.length_b   1.000
_cell.length_c   1.000
_cell.angle_alpha   90.00
_cell.angle_beta   90.00
_cell.angle_gamma   90.00
#
_symmetry.space_group_name_H-M   'P 1'
#
loop_
_entity.id
_entity.type
_entity.pdbx_description
1 polymer ?
#
loop_
_entity_poly.entity_id
_entity_poly.type
_entity_poly.pdbx_seq_one_letter_code
_entity_poly.pdbx_strand_id
1 'polypeptide(L)'
;MTIVQKETAMKAVHTASVAAAGVALSPIPFSDAMLLVPIQTMMITNIFKAYGQSTTRGLVSGVVQATTATTLGRTAVTSIIKFVPGIGTVVGALIGSGVAVAITESIGQKLINQFEEHGSVDTESLKSIIKTVILKKIRK
;
A
#
# COMPACT_ATOMS: atom_id res chain seq x y z
N MET A 1 -20.44 -2.91 14.45
CA MET A 1 -19.91 -3.35 13.14
C MET A 1 -19.93 -4.86 13.05
N THR A 2 -20.15 -5.40 11.86
CA THR A 2 -20.28 -6.86 11.67
C THR A 2 -18.95 -7.48 11.25
N ILE A 3 -18.67 -8.68 11.76
CA ILE A 3 -17.45 -9.47 11.45
C ILE A 3 -17.28 -9.66 9.93
N VAL A 4 -18.39 -9.74 9.20
CA VAL A 4 -18.46 -9.84 7.74
C VAL A 4 -17.84 -8.64 7.01
N GLN A 5 -18.00 -7.42 7.54
CA GLN A 5 -17.41 -6.20 6.95
C GLN A 5 -15.87 -6.26 7.02
N LYS A 6 -15.34 -6.64 8.18
CA LYS A 6 -13.91 -6.78 8.42
C LYS A 6 -13.30 -7.84 7.51
N GLU A 7 -13.95 -9.00 7.40
CA GLU A 7 -13.46 -10.10 6.56
C GLU A 7 -13.43 -9.71 5.07
N THR A 8 -14.46 -9.00 4.60
CA THR A 8 -14.54 -8.50 3.21
C THR A 8 -13.45 -7.46 2.93
N ALA A 9 -13.22 -6.54 3.87
CA ALA A 9 -12.14 -5.56 3.77
C ALA A 9 -10.76 -6.23 3.76
N MET A 10 -10.51 -7.22 4.64
CA MET A 10 -9.25 -7.96 4.69
C MET A 10 -8.98 -8.75 3.41
N LYS A 11 -10.01 -9.33 2.78
CA LYS A 11 -9.87 -9.98 1.47
C LYS A 11 -9.38 -8.99 0.41
N ALA A 12 -9.93 -7.78 0.36
CA ALA A 12 -9.48 -6.75 -0.58
C ALA A 12 -8.01 -6.35 -0.34
N VAL A 13 -7.60 -6.26 0.92
CA VAL A 13 -6.20 -5.97 1.30
C VAL A 13 -5.27 -7.09 0.86
N HIS A 14 -5.65 -8.34 1.07
CA HIS A 14 -4.83 -9.49 0.69
C HIS A 14 -4.69 -9.61 -0.83
N THR A 15 -5.79 -9.47 -1.58
CA THR A 15 -5.75 -9.46 -3.06
C THR A 15 -4.87 -8.33 -3.60
N ALA A 16 -4.99 -7.13 -3.03
CA ALA A 16 -4.15 -6.00 -3.41
C ALA A 16 -2.68 -6.22 -3.06
N SER A 17 -2.39 -6.86 -1.93
CA SER A 17 -1.02 -7.18 -1.50
C SER A 17 -0.35 -8.17 -2.43
N VAL A 18 -1.07 -9.22 -2.85
CA VAL A 18 -0.59 -10.19 -3.83
C VAL A 18 -0.36 -9.53 -5.20
N ALA A 19 -1.30 -8.69 -5.65
CA ALA A 19 -1.14 -7.95 -6.90
C ALA A 19 0.06 -6.98 -6.84
N ALA A 20 0.22 -6.25 -5.74
CA ALA A 20 1.35 -5.35 -5.50
C ALA A 20 2.69 -6.09 -5.46
N ALA A 21 2.72 -7.30 -4.87
CA ALA A 21 3.90 -8.16 -4.87
C ALA A 21 4.27 -8.60 -6.28
N GLY A 22 3.29 -9.03 -7.09
CA GLY A 22 3.52 -9.42 -8.49
C GLY A 22 4.04 -8.26 -9.33
N VAL A 23 3.52 -7.06 -9.10
CA VAL A 23 4.02 -5.84 -9.73
C VAL A 23 5.44 -5.50 -9.28
N ALA A 24 5.79 -5.67 -8.00
CA ALA A 24 7.14 -5.42 -7.48
C ALA A 24 8.20 -6.47 -7.90
N LEU A 25 7.78 -7.58 -8.52
CA LEU A 25 8.67 -8.57 -9.13
C LEU A 25 9.11 -8.17 -10.55
N SER A 26 8.54 -7.11 -11.14
CA SER A 26 8.93 -6.70 -12.47
C SER A 26 10.39 -6.21 -12.49
N PRO A 27 11.19 -6.65 -13.48
CA PRO A 27 12.59 -6.26 -13.59
C PRO A 27 12.77 -4.79 -13.97
N ILE A 28 11.70 -4.07 -14.34
CA ILE A 28 11.76 -2.69 -14.82
C ILE A 28 11.57 -1.72 -13.65
N PRO A 29 12.62 -0.99 -13.23
CA PRO A 29 12.48 0.02 -12.19
C PRO A 29 11.49 1.10 -12.64
N PHE A 30 10.70 1.64 -11.70
CA PHE A 30 9.64 2.64 -11.90
C PHE A 30 8.37 2.19 -12.62
N SER A 31 8.42 1.22 -13.53
CA SER A 31 7.23 0.76 -14.27
C SER A 31 6.13 0.21 -13.34
N ASP A 32 6.57 -0.38 -12.23
CA ASP A 32 5.75 -0.97 -11.18
C ASP A 32 4.84 0.06 -10.49
N ALA A 33 5.29 1.32 -10.41
CA ALA A 33 4.52 2.38 -9.75
C ALA A 33 3.25 2.74 -10.52
N MET A 34 3.25 2.64 -11.85
CA MET A 34 2.08 2.91 -12.69
C MET A 34 0.98 1.86 -12.47
N LEU A 35 1.36 0.60 -12.24
CA LEU A 35 0.44 -0.50 -11.96
C LEU A 35 0.00 -0.54 -10.49
N LEU A 36 0.81 -0.01 -9.56
CA LEU A 36 0.46 0.05 -8.13
C LEU A 36 -0.65 1.07 -7.82
N VAL A 37 -0.72 2.18 -8.57
CA VAL A 37 -1.76 3.21 -8.40
C VAL A 37 -3.19 2.63 -8.47
N PRO A 38 -3.58 1.90 -9.53
CA PRO A 38 -4.91 1.32 -9.62
C PRO A 38 -5.14 0.21 -8.56
N ILE A 39 -4.11 -0.58 -8.22
CA ILE A 39 -4.22 -1.62 -7.17
C ILE A 39 -4.57 -1.00 -5.81
N GLN A 40 -3.84 0.04 -5.40
CA GLN A 40 -4.09 0.73 -4.13
C GLN A 40 -5.44 1.45 -4.13
N THR A 41 -5.82 2.07 -5.25
CA THR A 41 -7.14 2.72 -5.41
C THR A 41 -8.28 1.73 -5.25
N MET A 42 -8.16 0.55 -5.87
CA MET A 42 -9.17 -0.49 -5.82
C MET A 42 -9.30 -1.08 -4.41
N MET A 43 -8.18 -1.29 -3.72
CA MET A 43 -8.16 -1.72 -2.32
C MET A 43 -8.94 -0.75 -1.41
N ILE A 44 -8.61 0.55 -1.47
CA ILE A 44 -9.26 1.58 -0.64
C ILE A 44 -10.76 1.61 -0.94
N THR A 45 -11.13 1.61 -2.23
CA THR A 45 -12.53 1.63 -2.65
C THR A 45 -13.30 0.41 -2.13
N ASN A 46 -12.69 -0.78 -2.18
CA ASN A 46 -13.32 -2.01 -1.69
C ASN A 46 -13.46 -2.03 -0.16
N ILE A 47 -12.49 -1.50 0.59
CA ILE A 47 -12.60 -1.35 2.05
C ILE A 47 -13.77 -0.42 2.40
N PHE A 48 -13.85 0.74 1.75
CA PHE A 48 -14.95 1.69 1.97
C PHE A 48 -16.32 1.09 1.64
N LYS A 49 -16.43 0.39 0.50
CA LYS A 49 -17.65 -0.35 0.13
C LYS A 49 -18.02 -1.40 1.15
N ALA A 50 -17.04 -2.14 1.70
CA ALA A 50 -17.29 -3.14 2.74
C ALA A 50 -17.89 -2.51 4.01
N TYR A 51 -17.54 -1.27 4.33
CA TYR A 51 -18.09 -0.51 5.46
C TYR A 51 -19.32 0.34 5.10
N GLY A 52 -19.84 0.25 3.86
CA GLY A 52 -21.00 1.02 3.42
C GLY A 52 -20.73 2.53 3.29
N GLN A 53 -19.46 2.92 3.24
CA GLN A 53 -19.03 4.32 3.22
C GLN A 53 -18.62 4.74 1.82
N SER A 54 -18.87 6.01 1.48
CA SER A 54 -18.45 6.59 0.21
C SER A 54 -17.00 7.06 0.29
N THR A 55 -16.19 6.69 -0.69
CA THR A 55 -14.80 7.09 -0.72
C THR A 55 -14.65 8.50 -1.31
N THR A 56 -13.95 9.40 -0.61
CA THR A 56 -13.61 10.73 -1.15
C THR A 56 -12.38 10.62 -2.05
N ARG A 57 -12.42 11.27 -3.23
CA ARG A 57 -11.25 11.35 -4.14
C ARG A 57 -9.99 11.85 -3.43
N GLY A 58 -10.13 12.83 -2.53
CA GLY A 58 -9.01 13.36 -1.74
C GLY A 58 -8.31 12.29 -0.90
N LEU A 59 -9.08 11.44 -0.22
CA LEU A 59 -8.55 10.38 0.63
C LEU A 59 -7.83 9.30 -0.18
N VAL A 60 -8.45 8.83 -1.27
CA VAL A 60 -7.81 7.89 -2.21
C VAL A 60 -6.53 8.49 -2.76
N SER A 61 -6.60 9.72 -3.28
CA SER A 61 -5.45 10.38 -3.87
C SER A 61 -4.32 10.58 -2.86
N GLY A 62 -4.62 10.92 -1.60
CA GLY A 62 -3.62 11.11 -0.56
C GLY A 62 -2.92 9.81 -0.16
N VAL A 63 -3.68 8.72 0.05
CA VAL A 63 -3.10 7.40 0.37
C VAL A 63 -2.29 6.88 -0.81
N VAL A 64 -2.82 7.00 -2.03
CA VAL A 64 -2.15 6.57 -3.26
C VAL A 64 -0.88 7.38 -3.49
N GLN A 65 -0.92 8.71 -3.39
CA GLN A 65 0.26 9.57 -3.54
C GLN A 65 1.34 9.24 -2.51
N ALA A 66 0.98 9.09 -1.23
CA ALA A 66 1.95 8.75 -0.18
C ALA A 66 2.58 7.37 -0.39
N THR A 67 1.78 6.39 -0.83
CA THR A 67 2.26 5.04 -1.11
C THR A 67 3.16 5.03 -2.34
N THR A 68 2.73 5.67 -3.43
CA THR A 68 3.50 5.81 -4.66
C THR A 68 4.81 6.56 -4.42
N ALA A 69 4.79 7.68 -3.71
CA ALA A 69 6.01 8.43 -3.36
C ALA A 69 6.99 7.59 -2.52
N THR A 70 6.46 6.80 -1.56
CA THR A 70 7.29 5.92 -0.72
C THR A 70 7.89 4.76 -1.52
N THR A 71 7.09 4.16 -2.40
CA THR A 71 7.57 3.08 -3.29
C THR A 71 8.59 3.62 -4.28
N LEU A 72 8.32 4.77 -4.92
CA LEU A 72 9.23 5.41 -5.87
C LEU A 72 10.55 5.83 -5.21
N GLY A 73 10.51 6.46 -4.02
CA GLY A 73 11.71 6.80 -3.27
C GLY A 73 12.52 5.56 -2.88
N ARG A 74 11.86 4.45 -2.52
CA ARG A 74 12.53 3.18 -2.25
C ARG A 74 13.13 2.58 -3.53
N THR A 75 12.38 2.57 -4.62
CA THR A 75 12.84 2.06 -5.92
C THR A 75 14.03 2.87 -6.41
N ALA A 76 14.07 4.18 -6.22
CA ALA A 76 15.26 4.98 -6.53
C ALA A 76 16.49 4.48 -5.75
N VAL A 77 16.36 4.24 -4.44
CA VAL A 77 17.45 3.73 -3.59
C VAL A 77 17.85 2.29 -3.94
N THR A 78 16.87 1.40 -4.19
CA THR A 78 17.17 0.02 -4.58
C THR A 78 17.66 -0.10 -6.01
N SER A 79 17.28 0.82 -6.91
CA SER A 79 17.81 0.89 -8.27
C SER A 79 19.29 1.25 -8.29
N ILE A 80 19.75 2.11 -7.36
CA ILE A 80 21.19 2.38 -7.18
C ILE A 80 21.93 1.09 -6.77
N ILE A 81 21.32 0.26 -5.92
CA ILE A 81 21.86 -1.05 -5.51
C ILE A 81 21.78 -2.10 -6.65
N LYS A 82 20.78 -2.00 -7.52
CA LYS A 82 20.58 -2.87 -8.70
C LYS A 82 21.56 -2.61 -9.86
N PHE A 83 22.45 -1.61 -9.78
CA PHE A 83 23.53 -1.41 -10.75
C PHE A 83 24.58 -2.53 -10.77
N VAL A 84 24.51 -3.49 -9.84
CA VAL A 84 25.22 -4.78 -9.91
C VAL A 84 24.27 -5.84 -10.49
N PRO A 85 24.24 -6.04 -11.83
CA PRO A 85 23.36 -7.00 -12.48
C PRO A 85 23.63 -8.43 -12.00
N GLY A 86 22.57 -9.22 -11.79
CA GLY A 86 22.63 -10.58 -11.23
C GLY A 86 22.18 -10.63 -9.76
N ILE A 87 23.08 -10.24 -8.84
CA ILE A 87 22.79 -10.29 -7.38
C ILE A 87 21.82 -9.18 -6.97
N GLY A 88 21.97 -7.97 -7.52
CA GLY A 88 21.13 -6.82 -7.18
C GLY A 88 19.67 -6.99 -7.57
N THR A 89 19.39 -7.71 -8.66
CA THR A 89 18.01 -7.94 -9.14
C THR A 89 17.25 -8.93 -8.27
N VAL A 90 17.87 -10.06 -7.90
CA VAL A 90 17.23 -11.08 -7.05
C VAL A 90 17.00 -10.55 -5.64
N VAL A 91 18.02 -9.93 -5.05
CA VAL A 91 17.92 -9.32 -3.71
C VAL A 91 16.94 -8.16 -3.74
N GLY A 92 16.98 -7.33 -4.79
CA GLY A 92 16.06 -6.21 -4.97
C GLY A 92 14.60 -6.62 -5.22
N ALA A 93 14.35 -7.76 -5.86
CA ALA A 93 13.01 -8.30 -6.10
C ALA A 93 12.41 -8.94 -4.84
N LEU A 94 13.20 -9.71 -4.08
CA LEU A 94 12.77 -10.31 -2.81
C LEU A 94 12.48 -9.24 -1.75
N ILE A 95 13.36 -8.25 -1.64
CA ILE A 95 13.14 -7.11 -0.74
C ILE A 95 11.96 -6.25 -1.24
N GLY A 96 11.80 -6.11 -2.55
CA GLY A 96 10.70 -5.35 -3.16
C GLY A 96 9.33 -5.96 -2.87
N SER A 97 9.17 -7.27 -3.10
CA SER A 97 7.90 -7.97 -2.95
C SER A 97 7.44 -8.05 -1.49
N GLY A 98 8.30 -8.47 -0.57
CA GLY A 98 7.95 -8.57 0.86
C GLY A 98 7.59 -7.21 1.47
N VAL A 99 8.26 -6.14 1.02
CA VAL A 99 7.94 -4.78 1.45
C VAL A 99 6.65 -4.28 0.82
N ALA A 100 6.38 -4.57 -0.46
CA ALA A 100 5.13 -4.19 -1.12
C ALA A 100 3.91 -4.82 -0.43
N VAL A 101 4.02 -6.10 -0.04
CA VAL A 101 3.00 -6.80 0.78
C VAL A 101 2.84 -6.09 2.12
N ALA A 102 3.93 -5.88 2.85
CA ALA A 102 3.88 -5.28 4.19
C ALA A 102 3.28 -3.86 4.19
N ILE A 103 3.58 -3.05 3.17
CA ILE A 103 3.01 -1.71 3.01
C ILE A 103 1.50 -1.80 2.73
N THR A 104 1.11 -2.65 1.79
CA THR A 104 -0.29 -2.80 1.38
C THR A 104 -1.14 -3.34 2.53
N GLU A 105 -0.66 -4.35 3.26
CA GLU A 105 -1.30 -4.82 4.48
C GLU A 105 -1.38 -3.76 5.58
N SER A 106 -0.29 -3.02 5.81
CA SER A 106 -0.27 -1.97 6.85
C SER A 106 -1.28 -0.87 6.57
N ILE A 107 -1.43 -0.45 5.30
CA ILE A 107 -2.42 0.56 4.89
C ILE A 107 -3.82 -0.01 5.07
N GLY A 108 -4.05 -1.23 4.60
CA GLY A 108 -5.32 -1.93 4.69
C GLY A 108 -5.82 -2.09 6.12
N GLN A 109 -4.96 -2.59 7.02
CA GLN A 109 -5.27 -2.76 8.43
C GLN A 109 -5.58 -1.43 9.12
N LYS A 110 -4.85 -0.35 8.79
CA LYS A 110 -5.15 0.97 9.35
C LYS A 110 -6.50 1.50 8.93
N LEU A 111 -6.85 1.39 7.64
CA LEU A 111 -8.16 1.81 7.16
C LEU A 111 -9.27 1.02 7.86
N ILE A 112 -9.11 -0.29 7.99
CA ILE A 112 -10.02 -1.17 8.74
C ILE A 112 -10.16 -0.71 10.19
N ASN A 113 -9.05 -0.50 10.89
CA ASN A 113 -9.08 -0.07 12.29
C ASN A 113 -9.75 1.29 12.46
N GLN A 114 -9.54 2.23 11.54
CA GLN A 114 -10.18 3.55 11.61
C GLN A 114 -11.69 3.48 11.40
N PHE A 115 -12.15 2.61 10.49
CA PHE A 115 -13.58 2.31 10.40
C PHE A 115 -14.10 1.66 11.69
N GLU A 116 -13.31 0.80 12.34
CA GLU A 116 -13.69 0.13 13.60
C GLU A 116 -13.77 1.08 14.80
N GLU A 117 -12.85 2.05 14.87
CA GLU A 117 -12.76 3.01 15.99
C GLU A 117 -13.71 4.21 15.83
N HIS A 118 -13.85 4.75 14.62
CA HIS A 118 -14.51 6.03 14.38
C HIS A 118 -15.71 5.96 13.43
N GLY A 119 -15.99 4.80 12.82
CA GLY A 119 -17.09 4.62 11.86
C GLY A 119 -16.93 5.38 10.53
N SER A 120 -15.89 6.21 10.41
CA SER A 120 -15.54 7.00 9.23
C SER A 120 -14.02 7.20 9.19
N VAL A 121 -13.50 7.60 8.04
CA VAL A 121 -12.06 7.88 7.87
C VAL A 121 -11.90 9.35 7.53
N ASP A 122 -11.27 10.09 8.44
CA ASP A 122 -11.08 11.52 8.39
C ASP A 122 -9.64 11.91 8.01
N THR A 123 -9.38 13.21 7.87
CA THR A 123 -8.08 13.71 7.41
C THR A 123 -6.95 13.46 8.43
N GLU A 124 -7.27 13.28 9.70
CA GLU A 124 -6.29 12.86 10.72
C GLU A 124 -5.92 11.37 10.56
N SER A 125 -6.89 10.51 10.20
CA SER A 125 -6.62 9.13 9.77
C SER A 125 -5.69 9.10 8.57
N LEU A 126 -5.93 9.98 7.58
CA LEU A 126 -5.08 10.12 6.40
C LEU A 126 -3.66 10.50 6.80
N LYS A 127 -3.49 11.52 7.65
CA LYS A 127 -2.17 11.89 8.20
C LYS A 127 -1.53 10.71 8.93
N SER A 128 -2.28 9.94 9.72
CA SER A 128 -1.78 8.76 10.45
C SER A 128 -1.33 7.63 9.51
N ILE A 129 -2.07 7.37 8.43
CA ILE A 129 -1.71 6.38 7.41
C ILE A 129 -0.44 6.81 6.69
N ILE A 130 -0.39 8.06 6.23
CA ILE A 130 0.79 8.66 5.58
C ILE A 130 1.99 8.62 6.54
N LYS A 131 1.79 9.05 7.79
CA LYS A 131 2.81 9.06 8.83
C LYS A 131 3.35 7.65 9.09
N THR A 132 2.53 6.61 9.10
CA THR A 132 3.02 5.24 9.28
C THR A 132 3.74 4.69 8.07
N VAL A 133 3.27 4.98 6.85
CA VAL A 133 3.98 4.58 5.62
C VAL A 133 5.35 5.25 5.53
N ILE A 134 5.47 6.51 5.97
CA ILE A 134 6.71 7.28 5.93
C ILE A 134 7.63 6.99 7.14
N LEU A 135 7.12 6.99 8.38
CA LEU A 135 7.94 6.93 9.61
C LEU A 135 8.28 5.53 10.10
N LYS A 136 7.49 4.49 9.78
CA LYS A 136 7.82 3.13 10.26
C LYS A 136 9.11 2.58 9.62
N LYS A 137 9.66 3.30 8.64
CA LYS A 137 10.91 2.99 7.94
C LYS A 137 12.17 3.64 8.53
N ILE A 138 12.04 4.58 9.48
CA ILE A 138 13.20 5.24 10.14
C ILE A 138 13.60 4.50 11.44
N ARG A 139 12.76 3.61 11.97
CA ARG A 139 12.98 2.91 13.23
C ARG A 139 13.18 1.41 13.08
N LYS A 140 14.07 1.02 12.16
CA LYS A 140 14.85 -0.23 12.28
C LYS A 140 16.13 -0.13 11.47
#